data_AF-A0A9E5Z350-F1
#
_entry.id   AF-A0A9E5Z350-F1
#
_cell.length_a   1.000
_cell.length_b   1.000
_cell.length_c   1.000
_cell.angle_alpha   90.00
_cell.angle_beta   90.00
_cell.angle_gamma   90.00
#
_symmetry.space_group_name_H-M   'P 1'
#
loop_
_entity.id
_entity.type
_entity.pdbx_description
1 polymer ?
#
loop_
_entity_poly.entity_id
_entity_poly.type
_entity_poly.pdbx_seq_one_letter_code
_entity_poly.pdbx_strand_id
1 'polypeptide(L)'
;MLSWSGTEQGMEVDLVSVQAATGGVAVNFAAELVSFATAATNYDTGDGNDDSALATSREALISTIGLDATIDAAAVIANFEMMTRLADSTGARMPTEVVADRSATATAMGVDKVVSRR
;
A
#
# COMPACT_ATOMS: atom_id res chain seq x y z
N MET A 1 12.74 -2.62 7.59
CA MET A 1 12.73 -1.14 7.72
C MET A 1 11.82 -0.68 8.84
N LEU A 2 10.56 -1.14 8.94
CA LEU A 2 9.68 -0.78 10.05
C LEU A 2 10.17 -1.24 11.43
N SER A 3 10.66 -2.48 11.57
CA SER A 3 11.24 -2.98 12.83
C SER A 3 12.49 -2.19 13.28
N TRP A 4 13.35 -1.85 12.33
CA TRP A 4 14.55 -1.04 12.57
C TRP A 4 14.20 0.41 12.90
N SER A 5 13.28 1.04 12.16
CA SER A 5 12.82 2.40 12.43
C SER A 5 12.04 2.50 13.74
N GLY A 6 11.29 1.47 14.11
CA GLY A 6 10.63 1.39 15.42
C GLY A 6 11.65 1.31 16.54
N THR A 7 12.68 0.47 16.39
CA THR A 7 13.80 0.39 17.35
C THR A 7 14.48 1.74 17.53
N GLU A 8 14.76 2.46 16.43
CA GLU A 8 15.42 3.77 16.47
C GLU A 8 14.57 4.87 17.12
N GLN A 9 13.24 4.74 17.03
CA GLN A 9 12.28 5.68 17.63
C GLN A 9 11.80 5.24 19.03
N GLY A 10 12.35 4.15 19.58
CA GLY A 10 11.89 3.59 20.86
C GLY A 10 10.44 3.08 20.83
N MET A 11 9.94 2.73 19.64
CA MET A 11 8.59 2.26 19.38
C MET A 11 8.59 0.78 19.03
N GLU A 12 7.94 -0.04 19.85
CA GLU A 12 7.70 -1.44 19.53
C GLU A 12 6.54 -1.54 18.53
N VAL A 13 6.84 -1.99 17.32
CA VAL A 13 5.85 -2.15 16.25
C VAL A 13 5.41 -3.60 16.20
N ASP A 14 4.20 -3.88 16.66
CA ASP A 14 3.60 -5.21 16.54
C ASP A 14 3.04 -5.42 15.13
N LEU A 15 3.69 -6.28 14.35
CA LEU A 15 3.26 -6.63 12.99
C LEU A 15 1.98 -7.46 12.96
N VAL A 16 1.56 -8.08 14.07
CA VAL A 16 0.28 -8.81 14.16
C VAL A 16 -0.89 -7.81 14.14
N SER A 17 -0.73 -6.65 14.77
CA SER A 17 -1.74 -5.57 14.72
C SER A 17 -1.93 -4.97 13.31
N VAL A 18 -0.93 -5.09 12.43
CA VAL A 18 -1.04 -4.71 11.00
C VAL A 18 -1.99 -5.66 10.27
N GLN A 19 -1.93 -6.97 10.55
CA GLN A 19 -2.82 -7.96 9.95
C GLN A 19 -4.30 -7.73 10.34
N ALA A 20 -4.54 -7.33 11.60
CA ALA A 20 -5.89 -7.12 12.12
C ALA A 20 -6.57 -5.84 11.60
N ALA A 21 -5.93 -5.09 10.67
CA ALA A 21 -6.40 -3.79 10.16
C ALA A 21 -6.73 -2.76 11.26
N THR A 22 -6.22 -2.97 12.48
CA THR A 22 -6.49 -2.13 13.66
C THR A 22 -5.35 -1.18 13.99
N GLY A 23 -4.38 -1.03 13.08
CA GLY A 23 -3.43 0.09 13.09
C GLY A 23 -2.11 -0.21 13.79
N GLY A 24 -1.27 -1.05 13.16
CA GLY A 24 0.09 -1.27 13.62
C GLY A 24 1.05 -0.09 13.46
N VAL A 25 0.60 1.02 12.88
CA VAL A 25 1.18 2.36 13.06
C VAL A 25 -0.01 3.30 12.92
N ALA A 26 -0.24 4.20 13.87
CA ALA A 26 -1.26 5.24 13.76
C ALA A 26 -0.84 6.27 12.69
N VAL A 27 -0.92 5.87 11.42
CA VAL A 27 -0.66 6.75 10.28
C VAL A 27 -1.88 7.65 10.12
N ASN A 28 -1.67 8.95 10.28
CA ASN A 28 -2.73 9.93 10.05
C ASN A 28 -3.30 9.73 8.64
N PHE A 29 -4.63 9.70 8.55
CA PHE A 29 -5.36 9.62 7.28
C PHE A 29 -5.13 8.31 6.50
N ALA A 30 -4.72 7.23 7.18
CA ALA A 30 -4.43 5.94 6.55
C ALA A 30 -5.61 5.40 5.72
N ALA A 31 -6.84 5.56 6.22
CA ALA A 31 -8.03 5.05 5.53
C ALA A 31 -8.24 5.77 4.19
N GLU A 32 -8.16 7.09 4.18
CA GLU A 32 -8.33 7.94 3.00
C GLU A 32 -7.20 7.72 2.00
N LEU A 33 -5.95 7.61 2.48
CA LEU A 33 -4.78 7.31 1.64
C LEU A 33 -4.89 5.93 0.97
N VAL A 34 -5.28 4.90 1.72
CA VAL A 34 -5.46 3.54 1.17
C VAL A 34 -6.64 3.50 0.20
N SER A 35 -7.75 4.19 0.51
CA SER A 35 -8.91 4.26 -0.38
C SER A 35 -8.55 4.92 -1.72
N PHE A 36 -7.85 6.06 -1.68
CA PHE A 36 -7.41 6.74 -2.90
C PHE A 36 -6.39 5.92 -3.70
N ALA A 37 -5.40 5.32 -3.04
CA ALA A 37 -4.44 4.43 -3.70
C ALA A 37 -5.14 3.25 -4.37
N THR A 38 -6.06 2.59 -3.67
CA THR A 38 -6.83 1.45 -4.20
C THR A 38 -7.64 1.86 -5.44
N ALA A 39 -8.35 2.98 -5.37
CA ALA A 39 -9.15 3.46 -6.51
C ALA A 39 -8.28 3.88 -7.70
N ALA A 40 -7.08 4.43 -7.46
CA ALA A 40 -6.15 4.86 -8.50
C ALA A 40 -5.43 3.69 -9.20
N THR A 41 -5.29 2.54 -8.54
CA THR A 41 -4.64 1.34 -9.10
C THR A 41 -5.62 0.29 -9.62
N ASN A 42 -6.92 0.46 -9.39
CA ASN A 42 -7.93 -0.40 -10.00
C ASN A 42 -7.99 -0.13 -11.51
N TYR A 43 -7.96 -1.21 -12.29
CA TYR A 43 -8.19 -1.15 -13.73
C TYR A 43 -9.70 -1.16 -13.98
N ASP A 44 -10.16 -0.20 -14.77
CA ASP A 44 -11.54 -0.12 -15.28
C ASP A 44 -12.00 -1.50 -15.74
N THR A 45 -12.93 -2.10 -14.99
CA THR A 45 -13.56 -3.38 -15.32
C THR A 45 -14.49 -3.27 -16.54
N GLY A 46 -14.64 -2.08 -17.14
CA GLY A 46 -15.48 -1.81 -18.29
C GLY A 46 -16.96 -1.66 -17.94
N ASP A 47 -17.29 -1.56 -16.65
CA ASP A 47 -18.66 -1.38 -16.15
C ASP A 47 -19.02 0.10 -15.92
N GLY A 48 -18.10 1.03 -16.20
CA GLY A 48 -18.32 2.48 -16.12
C GLY A 48 -18.47 3.00 -14.69
N ASN A 49 -18.22 2.17 -13.67
CA ASN A 49 -18.41 2.53 -12.26
C ASN A 49 -17.09 2.99 -11.59
N ASP A 50 -15.94 2.67 -12.17
CA ASP A 50 -14.62 2.94 -11.56
C ASP A 50 -14.20 4.42 -11.58
N ASP A 51 -14.58 5.19 -12.60
CA ASP A 51 -14.29 6.63 -12.67
C ASP A 51 -14.95 7.39 -11.50
N SER A 52 -16.08 6.88 -11.00
CA SER A 52 -16.78 7.44 -9.84
C SER A 52 -16.04 7.18 -8.52
N ALA A 53 -15.40 6.01 -8.37
CA ALA A 53 -14.68 5.63 -7.17
C ALA A 53 -13.37 6.44 -7.01
N LEU A 54 -12.66 6.67 -8.11
CA LEU A 54 -11.46 7.50 -8.12
C LEU A 54 -11.80 8.97 -7.82
N ALA A 55 -12.87 9.50 -8.42
CA ALA A 55 -13.30 10.86 -8.12
C ALA A 55 -13.70 11.04 -6.65
N THR A 56 -14.51 10.12 -6.13
CA THR A 56 -14.99 10.15 -4.75
C THR A 56 -13.84 10.08 -3.74
N SER A 57 -12.91 9.13 -3.91
CA SER A 57 -11.78 8.96 -2.99
C SER A 57 -10.79 10.12 -3.06
N ARG A 58 -10.56 10.71 -4.24
CA ARG A 58 -9.75 11.92 -4.41
C ARG A 58 -10.36 13.11 -3.68
N GLU A 59 -11.66 13.36 -3.86
CA GLU A 59 -12.34 14.48 -3.20
C GLU A 59 -12.32 14.33 -1.67
N ALA A 60 -12.55 13.11 -1.17
CA ALA A 60 -12.44 12.81 0.25
C ALA A 60 -11.03 13.07 0.79
N LEU A 61 -9.98 12.66 0.07
CA LEU A 61 -8.60 12.91 0.47
C LEU A 61 -8.27 14.40 0.46
N ILE A 62 -8.65 15.15 -0.58
CA ILE A 62 -8.45 16.60 -0.65
C ILE A 62 -9.14 17.30 0.54
N SER A 63 -10.35 16.90 0.91
CA SER A 63 -11.05 17.48 2.07
C SER A 63 -10.37 17.20 3.41
N THR A 64 -9.58 16.13 3.48
CA THR A 64 -8.95 15.66 4.73
C THR A 64 -7.54 16.22 4.90
N ILE A 65 -6.72 16.19 3.84
CA ILE A 65 -5.29 16.53 3.91
C ILE A 65 -4.88 17.71 3.03
N GLY A 66 -5.80 18.25 2.24
CA GLY A 66 -5.54 19.35 1.30
C GLY A 66 -5.02 18.90 -0.06
N LEU A 67 -5.04 19.84 -1.01
CA LEU A 67 -4.67 19.57 -2.40
C LEU A 67 -3.18 19.21 -2.56
N ASP A 68 -2.28 19.97 -1.95
CA ASP A 68 -0.83 19.78 -2.10
C ASP A 68 -0.40 18.38 -1.65
N ALA A 69 -0.85 17.94 -0.46
CA ALA A 69 -0.55 16.61 0.04
C ALA A 69 -1.24 15.49 -0.78
N THR A 70 -2.39 15.78 -1.39
CA THR A 70 -3.05 14.84 -2.31
C THR A 70 -2.24 14.65 -3.60
N ILE A 71 -1.61 15.72 -4.11
CA ILE A 71 -0.71 15.64 -5.27
C ILE A 71 0.50 14.77 -4.95
N ASP A 72 1.10 14.93 -3.77
CA ASP A 72 2.21 14.10 -3.31
C ASP A 72 1.79 12.61 -3.20
N ALA A 73 0.61 12.34 -2.64
CA ALA A 73 0.06 11.00 -2.58
C ALA A 73 -0.12 10.38 -3.99
N ALA A 74 -0.66 11.15 -4.93
CA ALA A 74 -0.82 10.72 -6.32
C ALA A 74 0.54 10.43 -7.00
N ALA A 75 1.56 11.26 -6.74
CA ALA A 75 2.91 11.03 -7.25
C ALA A 75 3.53 9.74 -6.70
N VAL A 76 3.33 9.45 -5.41
CA VAL A 76 3.79 8.19 -4.80
C VAL A 76 3.09 6.99 -5.44
N ILE A 77 1.76 7.03 -5.60
CA ILE A 77 0.99 5.97 -6.26
C ILE A 77 1.54 5.72 -7.68
N ALA A 78 1.71 6.78 -8.48
CA ALA A 78 2.22 6.68 -9.85
C ALA A 78 3.64 6.08 -9.90
N ASN A 79 4.50 6.44 -8.95
CA ASN A 79 5.85 5.88 -8.85
C ASN A 79 5.82 4.36 -8.56
N PHE A 80 4.97 3.92 -7.64
CA PHE A 80 4.82 2.50 -7.34
C PHE A 80 4.21 1.72 -8.50
N GLU A 81 3.18 2.24 -9.15
CA GLU A 81 2.59 1.61 -10.35
C GLU A 81 3.61 1.43 -11.47
N MET A 82 4.44 2.45 -11.71
CA MET A 82 5.53 2.36 -12.68
C MET A 82 6.50 1.23 -12.34
N MET A 83 6.95 1.16 -11.08
CA MET A 83 7.87 0.11 -10.63
C MET A 83 7.24 -1.29 -10.69
N THR A 84 5.98 -1.43 -10.32
CA THR A 84 5.23 -2.70 -10.41
C THR A 84 5.18 -3.19 -11.85
N ARG A 85 4.81 -2.32 -12.81
CA ARG A 85 4.78 -2.68 -14.24
C ARG A 85 6.16 -3.02 -14.79
N LEU A 86 7.21 -2.33 -14.34
CA LEU A 86 8.59 -2.64 -14.71
C LEU A 86 9.02 -4.02 -14.17
N ALA A 87 8.75 -4.31 -12.90
CA ALA A 87 9.06 -5.60 -12.29
C ALA A 87 8.31 -6.75 -12.99
N ASP A 88 7.03 -6.54 -13.29
CA ASP A 88 6.18 -7.52 -13.97
C ASP A 88 6.64 -7.81 -15.41
N SER A 89 6.99 -6.77 -16.17
CA SER A 89 7.42 -6.89 -17.56
C SER A 89 8.80 -7.53 -17.71
N THR A 90 9.69 -7.31 -16.74
CA THR A 90 11.04 -7.89 -16.72
C THR A 90 11.08 -9.28 -16.08
N GLY A 91 9.98 -9.71 -15.47
CA GLY A 91 9.94 -10.95 -14.70
C GLY A 91 10.85 -10.92 -13.48
N ALA A 92 11.12 -9.74 -12.92
CA ALA A 92 11.99 -9.57 -11.76
C ALA A 92 11.59 -10.56 -10.64
N ARG A 93 12.58 -11.29 -10.12
CA ARG A 93 12.40 -12.24 -9.02
C ARG A 93 13.14 -11.74 -7.80
N MET A 94 12.50 -11.86 -6.64
CA MET A 94 13.20 -11.68 -5.38
C MET A 94 14.25 -12.79 -5.23
N PRO A 95 15.50 -12.48 -4.84
CA PRO A 95 16.51 -13.51 -4.57
C PRO A 95 16.04 -14.50 -3.49
N THR A 96 16.41 -15.77 -3.64
CA THR A 96 15.91 -16.87 -2.80
C THR A 96 16.21 -16.68 -1.32
N GLU A 97 17.39 -16.18 -1.01
CA GLU A 97 17.86 -15.85 0.33
C GLU A 97 17.03 -14.73 0.97
N VAL A 98 16.64 -13.71 0.19
CA VAL A 98 15.79 -12.61 0.66
C VAL A 98 14.37 -13.10 0.92
N VAL A 99 13.86 -14.04 0.11
CA VAL A 99 12.56 -14.68 0.35
C VAL A 99 12.58 -15.50 1.64
N ALA A 100 13.62 -16.30 1.85
CA ALA A 100 13.78 -17.11 3.05
C ALA A 100 13.82 -16.25 4.32
N ASP A 101 14.62 -15.17 4.30
CA ASP A 101 14.73 -14.22 5.42
C ASP A 101 13.41 -13.53 5.76
N ARG A 102 12.56 -13.29 4.75
CA ARG A 102 11.28 -12.57 4.92
C ARG A 102 10.10 -13.49 5.19
N SER A 103 10.24 -14.80 5.01
CA SER A 103 9.13 -15.76 5.07
C SER A 103 8.40 -15.72 6.42
N ALA A 104 9.14 -15.72 7.54
CA ALA A 104 8.52 -15.66 8.87
C ALA A 104 7.70 -14.39 9.08
N THR A 105 8.18 -13.25 8.58
CA THR A 105 7.45 -11.97 8.66
C THR A 105 6.23 -11.96 7.75
N ALA A 106 6.36 -12.50 6.52
CA ALA A 106 5.26 -12.62 5.59
C ALA A 106 4.11 -13.46 6.15
N THR A 107 4.43 -14.59 6.78
CA THR A 107 3.45 -15.46 7.46
C THR A 107 2.83 -14.79 8.68
N ALA A 108 3.61 -14.07 9.50
CA ALA A 108 3.08 -13.32 10.63
C ALA A 108 2.09 -12.22 10.21
N MET A 109 2.30 -11.59 9.07
CA MET A 109 1.37 -10.59 8.50
C MET A 109 0.25 -11.20 7.65
N GLY A 110 0.27 -12.51 7.40
CA GLY A 110 -0.69 -13.21 6.54
C GLY A 110 -0.61 -12.85 5.05
N VAL A 111 0.42 -12.12 4.61
CA VAL A 111 0.58 -11.69 3.22
C VAL A 111 1.04 -12.82 2.30
N ASP A 112 1.58 -13.90 2.86
CA ASP A 112 1.88 -15.15 2.16
C ASP A 112 0.63 -15.87 1.62
N LYS A 113 -0.56 -15.50 2.11
CA LYS A 113 -1.86 -16.03 1.67
C LYS A 113 -2.57 -15.14 0.66
N VAL A 114 -2.03 -13.94 0.38
CA VAL A 114 -2.64 -13.00 -0.55
C VAL A 114 -2.35 -13.46 -1.98
N VAL A 115 -3.41 -13.66 -2.74
CA VAL A 115 -3.31 -13.95 -4.16
C VAL A 115 -3.29 -12.63 -4.91
N SER A 116 -2.23 -12.41 -5.69
CA SER A 116 -2.18 -11.28 -6.63
C SER A 116 -3.37 -11.39 -7.58
N ARG A 117 -4.25 -10.38 -7.60
CA ARG A 117 -5.21 -10.24 -8.69
C ARG A 117 -4.42 -9.88 -9.94
N ARG A 118 -4.47 -10.76 -10.93
CA ARG A 118 -4.09 -10.48 -12.32
C ARG A 118 -5.31 -10.72 -13.17
#